data_AF-C3MXR6-F1
#
_entry.id   AF-C3MXR6-F1
#
_cell.length_a   1.000
_cell.length_b   1.000
_cell.length_c   1.000
_cell.angle_alpha   90.00
_cell.angle_beta   90.00
_cell.angle_gamma   90.00
#
_symmetry.space_group_name_H-M   'P 1'
#
loop_
_entity.id
_entity.type
_entity.pdbx_description
1 polymer ?
#
loop_
_entity_poly.entity_id
_entity_poly.type
_entity_poly.pdbx_seq_one_letter_code
_entity_poly.pdbx_strand_id
1 'polypeptide(L)'
;MEMEAKHILSLIGLIPLVALITGAVYSSGGITFYSPSYNGETYYVGQSITIDAIVPQQFATDGATINFFFPNSSLAATIPVQINGSGGIYVRNAYTFPNVQGTWQITIEVAGGVAVGSINVNVIQRTPLVTVHLGYSVIGQAIPQTPNITLTFPNGSTTTVPLQGTINVPSGTLYQVESAITEGNIRWATNYVSTGTITPTTTSITPTYYQQYLVTFNYTVQGGNGYTPPTVYYHSLGTNETAEAPATVWVDVNSAYTYSPQLQSSVQGERWITTNYTGIVKAPGEINAYYINQYLVTLQSQVSVYAIVNGVNETLNSTNWFTQGTTIKLENITHYVSSTERYMIANFSPSALITVNQPTTITVNTIIQYLINVNSPVQLGAFINGENESLTSGWYNQGTTIKIENLTYYMGSGERLIIGKVLPAPQLTVNASYTITATTITQYFVNVSSPIPVQVLINGSKATLNSSWINSGTTIQVLNYTYNVSPQERIIIVGISPSQSFTVKSPVNLKLLTTTQYLVTINGVSKFYNSGSKIILNASVPFYETAMFKGTYNVSPGSAITVNQPITETLVVSPNYLILGVIAAVIIIVIAVVVILLRR
;
A
#
# COMPACT_ATOMS: atom_id res chain seq x y z
N MET A 1 54.13 -3.36 -94.39
CA MET A 1 54.50 -2.38 -95.43
C MET A 1 55.08 -1.20 -94.69
N GLU A 2 56.39 -1.01 -94.85
CA GLU A 2 57.29 0.06 -94.32
C GLU A 2 57.34 0.29 -92.78
N MET A 3 58.49 0.48 -92.11
CA MET A 3 59.91 0.21 -92.37
C MET A 3 60.68 0.48 -91.04
N GLU A 4 61.71 -0.32 -90.76
CA GLU A 4 62.94 -0.03 -89.98
C GLU A 4 62.86 0.35 -88.47
N ALA A 5 63.75 -0.08 -87.56
CA ALA A 5 65.12 -0.58 -87.67
C ALA A 5 65.55 -1.50 -86.49
N LYS A 6 66.33 -2.55 -86.83
CA LYS A 6 67.59 -3.07 -86.22
C LYS A 6 67.69 -3.39 -84.71
N HIS A 7 68.41 -4.42 -84.23
CA HIS A 7 69.10 -5.59 -84.79
C HIS A 7 69.42 -6.54 -83.60
N ILE A 8 69.53 -7.83 -83.91
CA ILE A 8 69.98 -8.96 -83.07
C ILE A 8 71.52 -9.02 -83.05
N LEU A 9 72.18 -9.37 -81.93
CA LEU A 9 73.15 -10.49 -81.84
C LEU A 9 73.77 -10.72 -80.46
N SER A 10 74.12 -11.99 -80.27
CA SER A 10 74.79 -12.66 -79.15
C SER A 10 76.33 -12.56 -79.15
N LEU A 11 76.91 -12.81 -77.98
CA LEU A 11 78.19 -13.51 -77.71
C LEU A 11 79.54 -12.78 -77.98
N ILE A 12 80.48 -13.03 -77.05
CA ILE A 12 81.96 -12.93 -77.11
C ILE A 12 82.61 -11.69 -76.45
N GLY A 13 83.43 -11.95 -75.43
CA GLY A 13 84.87 -11.60 -75.45
C GLY A 13 85.31 -10.24 -74.89
N LEU A 14 86.02 -10.32 -73.76
CA LEU A 14 87.21 -9.57 -73.35
C LEU A 14 87.72 -8.45 -74.29
N ILE A 15 87.85 -7.22 -73.77
CA ILE A 15 89.09 -6.42 -73.58
C ILE A 15 88.69 -5.06 -72.97
N PRO A 16 89.49 -4.47 -72.07
CA PRO A 16 89.02 -3.53 -71.06
C PRO A 16 89.10 -2.08 -71.54
N LEU A 17 88.13 -1.26 -71.11
CA LEU A 17 88.31 0.18 -71.06
C LEU A 17 88.66 0.56 -69.62
N VAL A 18 89.96 0.77 -69.41
CA VAL A 18 90.52 1.37 -68.19
C VAL A 18 89.98 2.80 -68.10
N ALA A 19 88.92 2.99 -67.33
CA ALA A 19 88.61 4.28 -66.77
C ALA A 19 89.51 4.47 -65.55
N LEU A 20 90.41 5.44 -65.63
CA LEU A 20 91.19 5.96 -64.51
C LEU A 20 90.24 6.29 -63.36
N ILE A 21 90.25 5.46 -62.32
CA ILE A 21 89.61 5.72 -61.04
C ILE A 21 90.52 6.73 -60.32
N THR A 22 90.19 8.01 -60.38
CA THR A 22 90.59 8.93 -59.29
C THR A 22 89.66 8.65 -58.11
N GLY A 23 89.90 7.51 -57.45
CA GLY A 23 89.25 7.16 -56.20
C GLY A 23 89.81 8.06 -55.10
N ALA A 24 89.00 8.39 -54.10
CA ALA A 24 89.55 8.92 -52.87
C ALA A 24 90.64 7.95 -52.39
N VAL A 25 91.78 8.48 -52.00
CA VAL A 25 92.87 7.69 -51.44
C VAL A 25 93.24 8.36 -50.14
N TYR A 26 93.32 7.59 -49.06
CA TYR A 26 93.62 8.14 -47.74
C TYR A 26 95.02 7.75 -47.32
N SER A 27 95.86 8.74 -47.01
CA SER A 27 97.22 8.48 -46.54
C SER A 27 97.36 8.78 -45.05
N SER A 28 97.97 7.84 -44.32
CA SER A 28 98.22 7.94 -42.88
C SER A 28 99.52 7.23 -42.55
N GLY A 29 100.39 7.87 -41.77
CA GLY A 29 101.68 7.28 -41.35
C GLY A 29 102.59 6.80 -42.48
N GLY A 30 102.53 7.47 -43.64
CA GLY A 30 103.29 7.10 -44.84
C GLY A 30 102.64 6.01 -45.71
N ILE A 31 101.54 5.40 -45.26
CA ILE A 31 100.79 4.38 -46.00
C ILE A 31 99.61 5.03 -46.70
N THR A 32 99.36 4.64 -47.94
CA THR A 32 98.30 5.18 -48.80
C THR A 32 97.26 4.09 -49.06
N PHE A 33 96.06 4.22 -48.50
CA PHE A 33 94.96 3.28 -48.60
C PHE A 33 94.05 3.60 -49.79
N TYR A 34 93.89 2.61 -50.67
CA TYR A 34 92.92 2.61 -51.77
C TYR A 34 91.62 1.90 -51.39
N SER A 35 91.67 0.98 -50.42
CA SER A 35 90.50 0.36 -49.79
C SER A 35 90.82 0.03 -48.31
N PRO A 36 90.10 0.63 -47.33
CA PRO A 36 89.13 1.71 -47.51
C PRO A 36 89.77 2.94 -48.15
N SER A 37 88.99 3.64 -48.95
CA SER A 37 89.39 4.72 -49.83
C SER A 37 89.40 6.09 -49.11
N TYR A 38 88.67 6.22 -48.00
CA TYR A 38 88.68 7.41 -47.14
C TYR A 38 88.45 7.07 -45.67
N ASN A 39 88.96 7.92 -44.78
CA ASN A 39 88.78 7.76 -43.34
C ASN A 39 87.31 7.96 -42.94
N GLY A 40 86.74 6.99 -42.23
CA GLY A 40 85.32 6.96 -41.84
C GLY A 40 84.40 6.26 -42.85
N GLU A 41 84.94 5.56 -43.85
CA GLU A 41 84.14 4.78 -44.81
C GLU A 41 83.22 3.78 -44.09
N THR A 42 81.98 3.63 -44.58
CA THR A 42 80.92 2.89 -43.88
C THR A 42 80.82 1.45 -44.38
N TYR A 43 80.78 0.52 -43.44
CA TYR A 43 80.58 -0.91 -43.67
C TYR A 43 79.39 -1.41 -42.83
N TYR A 44 78.80 -2.53 -43.24
CA TYR A 44 77.73 -3.18 -42.48
C TYR A 44 78.24 -4.33 -41.64
N VAL A 45 77.58 -4.59 -40.51
CA VAL A 45 77.74 -5.87 -39.78
C VAL A 45 77.55 -7.04 -40.76
N GLY A 46 78.48 -7.99 -40.75
CA GLY A 46 78.50 -9.14 -41.66
C GLY A 46 79.10 -8.87 -43.05
N GLN A 47 79.47 -7.61 -43.37
CA GLN A 47 80.17 -7.27 -44.60
C GLN A 47 81.67 -7.55 -44.47
N SER A 48 82.26 -8.14 -45.50
CA SER A 48 83.72 -8.29 -45.60
C SER A 48 84.38 -7.04 -46.20
N ILE A 49 85.51 -6.64 -45.64
CA ILE A 49 86.33 -5.52 -46.13
C ILE A 49 87.53 -6.05 -46.93
N THR A 50 87.86 -5.36 -48.03
CA THR A 50 89.12 -5.58 -48.77
C THR A 50 90.12 -4.52 -48.35
N ILE A 51 91.37 -4.92 -48.10
CA ILE A 51 92.48 -4.00 -47.84
C ILE A 51 93.31 -3.87 -49.11
N ASP A 52 93.40 -2.65 -49.62
CA ASP A 52 94.29 -2.28 -50.73
C ASP A 52 95.06 -1.04 -50.30
N ALA A 53 96.37 -1.15 -50.18
CA ALA A 53 97.22 -0.09 -49.68
C ALA A 53 98.62 -0.14 -50.32
N ILE A 54 99.28 1.01 -50.40
CA ILE A 54 100.68 1.12 -50.80
C ILE A 54 101.48 1.71 -49.64
N VAL A 55 102.54 1.02 -49.24
CA VAL A 55 103.53 1.49 -48.25
C VAL A 55 104.74 2.13 -48.96
N PRO A 56 105.57 2.92 -48.25
CA PRO A 56 106.77 3.50 -48.84
C PRO A 56 107.71 2.44 -49.44
N GLN A 57 108.31 2.74 -50.60
CA GLN A 57 109.09 1.79 -51.39
C GLN A 57 110.28 1.15 -50.65
N GLN A 58 110.80 1.83 -49.61
CA GLN A 58 111.86 1.31 -48.74
C GLN A 58 111.46 0.04 -47.95
N PHE A 59 110.16 -0.25 -47.86
CA PHE A 59 109.61 -1.44 -47.21
C PHE A 59 109.14 -2.50 -48.22
N ALA A 60 109.42 -2.32 -49.51
CA ALA A 60 109.08 -3.33 -50.51
C ALA A 60 109.73 -4.67 -50.14
N THR A 61 108.99 -5.77 -50.29
CA THR A 61 109.41 -7.14 -49.90
C THR A 61 109.49 -7.44 -48.40
N ASP A 62 109.21 -6.47 -47.51
CA ASP A 62 109.13 -6.72 -46.07
C ASP A 62 107.81 -7.40 -45.65
N GLY A 63 107.81 -7.94 -44.44
CA GLY A 63 106.60 -8.41 -43.77
C GLY A 63 105.83 -7.26 -43.11
N ALA A 64 104.51 -7.28 -43.23
CA ALA A 64 103.62 -6.37 -42.53
C ALA A 64 102.47 -7.11 -41.84
N THR A 65 101.83 -6.46 -40.89
CA THR A 65 100.64 -6.95 -40.20
C THR A 65 99.51 -5.94 -40.31
N ILE A 66 98.34 -6.41 -40.73
CA ILE A 66 97.11 -5.63 -40.71
C ILE A 66 96.37 -5.96 -39.41
N ASN A 67 96.19 -4.97 -38.54
CA ASN A 67 95.48 -5.12 -37.28
C ASN A 67 94.11 -4.44 -37.37
N PHE A 68 93.05 -5.16 -37.01
CA PHE A 68 91.71 -4.63 -36.83
C PHE A 68 91.47 -4.43 -35.34
N PHE A 69 90.99 -3.27 -34.95
CA PHE A 69 90.64 -2.95 -33.58
C PHE A 69 89.14 -2.70 -33.46
N PHE A 70 88.54 -3.30 -32.44
CA PHE A 70 87.17 -2.99 -32.03
C PHE A 70 87.05 -1.50 -31.66
N PRO A 71 85.84 -0.93 -31.62
CA PRO A 71 85.64 0.47 -31.22
C PRO A 71 86.13 0.85 -29.81
N ASN A 72 86.37 -0.14 -28.95
CA ASN A 72 86.99 0.04 -27.63
C ASN A 72 88.53 -0.05 -27.65
N SER A 73 89.13 -0.02 -28.85
CA SER A 73 90.58 -0.13 -29.12
C SER A 73 91.21 -1.47 -28.74
N SER A 74 90.43 -2.51 -28.41
CA SER A 74 90.97 -3.86 -28.25
C SER A 74 91.21 -4.51 -29.61
N LEU A 75 92.30 -5.29 -29.71
CA LEU A 75 92.66 -5.99 -30.95
C LEU A 75 91.62 -7.06 -31.29
N ALA A 76 91.02 -6.96 -32.47
CA ALA A 76 90.01 -7.88 -32.98
C ALA A 76 90.59 -8.97 -33.86
N ALA A 77 91.54 -8.63 -34.72
CA ALA A 77 92.23 -9.58 -35.60
C ALA A 77 93.57 -9.01 -36.08
N THR A 78 94.53 -9.91 -36.33
CA THR A 78 95.82 -9.60 -36.95
C THR A 78 96.01 -10.49 -38.17
N ILE A 79 96.36 -9.89 -39.30
CA ILE A 79 96.59 -10.60 -40.56
C ILE A 79 98.03 -10.32 -41.01
N PRO A 80 98.93 -11.32 -40.97
CA PRO A 80 100.26 -11.16 -41.54
C PRO A 80 100.18 -11.14 -43.07
N VAL A 81 100.89 -10.21 -43.69
CA VAL A 81 100.93 -10.00 -45.15
C VAL A 81 102.37 -9.78 -45.60
N GLN A 82 102.64 -10.02 -46.88
CA GLN A 82 103.91 -9.69 -47.52
C GLN A 82 103.69 -8.49 -48.45
N ILE A 83 104.59 -7.52 -48.39
CA ILE A 83 104.55 -6.35 -49.26
C ILE A 83 105.14 -6.73 -50.61
N ASN A 84 104.45 -6.45 -51.71
CA ASN A 84 104.96 -6.78 -53.04
C ASN A 84 106.17 -5.91 -53.44
N GLY A 85 106.87 -6.26 -54.52
CA GLY A 85 108.08 -5.54 -54.98
C GLY A 85 107.86 -4.07 -55.38
N SER A 86 106.61 -3.61 -55.46
CA SER A 86 106.22 -2.22 -55.71
C SER A 86 105.68 -1.48 -54.46
N GLY A 87 105.74 -2.11 -53.28
CA GLY A 87 105.23 -1.52 -52.03
C GLY A 87 103.73 -1.76 -51.78
N GLY A 88 103.06 -2.56 -52.62
CA GLY A 88 101.61 -2.81 -52.52
C GLY A 88 101.24 -3.95 -51.57
N ILE A 89 100.13 -3.76 -50.87
CA ILE A 89 99.43 -4.74 -50.03
C ILE A 89 98.01 -4.86 -50.59
N TYR A 90 97.61 -6.09 -50.96
CA TYR A 90 96.25 -6.37 -51.41
C TYR A 90 95.72 -7.65 -50.74
N VAL A 91 94.70 -7.50 -49.91
CA VAL A 91 94.03 -8.60 -49.21
C VAL A 91 92.53 -8.48 -49.43
N ARG A 92 92.02 -9.31 -50.35
CA ARG A 92 90.58 -9.41 -50.61
C ARG A 92 89.88 -10.07 -49.43
N ASN A 93 88.74 -9.51 -49.01
CA ASN A 93 87.93 -10.01 -47.88
C ASN A 93 88.78 -10.24 -46.61
N ALA A 94 89.70 -9.33 -46.33
CA ALA A 94 90.63 -9.40 -45.20
C ALA A 94 89.93 -9.70 -43.88
N TYR A 95 88.79 -9.06 -43.61
CA TYR A 95 88.03 -9.29 -42.38
C TYR A 95 86.53 -9.18 -42.64
N THR A 96 85.70 -9.88 -41.87
CA THR A 96 84.24 -9.73 -41.89
C THR A 96 83.80 -9.16 -40.56
N PHE A 97 83.15 -7.99 -40.58
CA PHE A 97 82.80 -7.31 -39.33
C PHE A 97 81.77 -8.12 -38.53
N PRO A 98 82.06 -8.50 -37.27
CA PRO A 98 81.11 -9.18 -36.41
C PRO A 98 79.99 -8.22 -35.97
N ASN A 99 79.04 -8.71 -35.16
CA ASN A 99 77.93 -7.90 -34.63
C ASN A 99 78.35 -6.90 -33.55
N VAL A 100 79.29 -6.00 -33.87
CA VAL A 100 79.79 -4.92 -33.02
C VAL A 100 79.82 -3.64 -33.87
N GLN A 101 78.89 -2.74 -33.60
CA GLN A 101 78.76 -1.44 -34.27
C GLN A 101 79.72 -0.41 -33.68
N GLY A 102 80.09 0.60 -34.48
CA GLY A 102 80.93 1.72 -34.04
C GLY A 102 82.07 1.99 -35.00
N THR A 103 82.98 2.87 -34.59
CA THR A 103 84.17 3.21 -35.38
C THR A 103 85.27 2.20 -35.09
N TRP A 104 85.62 1.40 -36.09
CA TRP A 104 86.71 0.44 -36.05
C TRP A 104 87.98 1.09 -36.60
N GLN A 105 89.12 0.79 -35.99
CA GLN A 105 90.43 1.24 -36.49
C GLN A 105 91.15 0.08 -37.16
N ILE A 106 91.73 0.35 -38.31
CA ILE A 106 92.56 -0.60 -39.07
C ILE A 106 93.96 -0.02 -39.13
N THR A 107 94.97 -0.75 -38.65
CA THR A 107 96.37 -0.35 -38.77
C THR A 107 97.13 -1.31 -39.67
N ILE A 108 98.14 -0.78 -40.35
CA ILE A 108 99.14 -1.57 -41.06
C ILE A 108 100.49 -1.22 -40.45
N GLU A 109 101.16 -2.24 -39.90
CA GLU A 109 102.45 -2.14 -39.23
C GLU A 109 103.49 -2.95 -40.00
N VAL A 110 104.66 -2.37 -40.31
CA VAL A 110 105.74 -3.05 -41.05
C VAL A 110 106.88 -3.43 -40.11
N ALA A 111 107.38 -4.66 -40.23
CA ALA A 111 108.50 -5.18 -39.43
C ALA A 111 109.81 -4.43 -39.78
N GLY A 112 110.47 -3.87 -38.76
CA GLY A 112 111.62 -2.96 -38.93
C GLY A 112 111.43 -1.58 -38.28
N GLY A 113 110.20 -1.28 -37.81
CA GLY A 113 109.95 -0.31 -36.73
C GLY A 113 109.70 1.16 -37.13
N VAL A 114 109.29 1.48 -38.36
CA VAL A 114 109.23 2.90 -38.79
C VAL A 114 107.90 3.39 -39.38
N ALA A 115 107.03 2.55 -39.96
CA ALA A 115 105.77 3.01 -40.56
C ALA A 115 104.53 2.32 -39.95
N VAL A 116 103.60 3.13 -39.46
CA VAL A 116 102.27 2.71 -38.98
C VAL A 116 101.21 3.59 -39.62
N GLY A 117 100.49 3.05 -40.60
CA GLY A 117 99.32 3.72 -41.16
C GLY A 117 98.06 3.26 -40.47
N SER A 118 97.15 4.19 -40.16
CA SER A 118 95.86 3.87 -39.56
C SER A 118 94.71 4.52 -40.29
N ILE A 119 93.62 3.79 -40.48
CA ILE A 119 92.37 4.27 -41.07
C ILE A 119 91.18 3.79 -40.24
N ASN A 120 90.23 4.68 -39.99
CA ASN A 120 88.99 4.35 -39.31
C ASN A 120 87.90 4.00 -40.32
N VAL A 121 87.02 3.08 -39.96
CA VAL A 121 85.80 2.75 -40.71
C VAL A 121 84.62 2.69 -39.75
N ASN A 122 83.44 3.06 -40.21
CA ASN A 122 82.23 3.04 -39.39
C ASN A 122 81.41 1.79 -39.73
N VAL A 123 81.23 0.90 -38.75
CA VAL A 123 80.42 -0.31 -38.91
C VAL A 123 79.04 -0.07 -38.33
N ILE A 124 78.01 -0.16 -39.15
CA ILE A 124 76.60 0.03 -38.75
C ILE A 124 75.75 -1.21 -39.05
N GLN A 125 74.64 -1.37 -38.35
CA GLN A 125 73.70 -2.47 -38.61
C GLN A 125 72.63 -2.05 -39.64
N ARG A 126 72.25 -2.96 -40.54
CA ARG A 126 71.07 -2.76 -41.40
C ARG A 126 69.80 -2.97 -40.57
N THR A 127 68.93 -1.98 -40.53
CA THR A 127 67.56 -2.18 -40.05
C THR A 127 66.74 -2.83 -41.16
N PRO A 128 66.08 -3.99 -40.90
CA PRO A 128 65.22 -4.60 -41.90
C PRO A 128 64.05 -3.66 -42.20
N LEU A 129 63.66 -3.58 -43.47
CA LEU A 129 62.43 -2.92 -43.87
C LEU A 129 61.25 -3.84 -43.58
N VAL A 130 60.17 -3.26 -43.05
CA VAL A 130 58.90 -3.92 -42.76
C VAL A 130 57.85 -3.35 -43.71
N THR A 131 57.16 -4.23 -44.42
CA THR A 131 56.02 -3.89 -45.27
C THR A 131 54.75 -3.90 -44.43
N VAL A 132 54.05 -2.77 -44.35
CA VAL A 132 52.82 -2.61 -43.55
C VAL A 132 51.68 -2.15 -44.44
N HIS A 133 50.54 -2.83 -44.36
CA HIS A 133 49.31 -2.38 -44.99
C HIS A 133 48.60 -1.36 -44.11
N LEU A 134 48.36 -0.17 -44.67
CA LEU A 134 47.57 0.89 -44.06
C LEU A 134 46.14 0.86 -44.60
N GLY A 135 45.17 0.95 -43.71
CA GLY A 135 43.77 1.11 -44.07
C GLY A 135 42.95 1.57 -42.88
N TYR A 136 41.64 1.73 -43.08
CA TYR A 136 40.70 2.00 -42.01
C TYR A 136 39.31 1.54 -42.43
N SER A 137 38.44 1.34 -41.45
CA SER A 137 37.00 1.15 -41.69
C SER A 137 36.20 2.25 -41.00
N VAL A 138 34.97 2.48 -41.47
CA VAL A 138 34.10 3.53 -40.93
C VAL A 138 32.75 2.93 -40.57
N ILE A 139 32.27 3.25 -39.37
CA ILE A 139 30.90 2.98 -38.91
C ILE A 139 30.15 4.31 -38.97
N GLY A 140 29.17 4.39 -39.87
CA GLY A 140 28.44 5.61 -40.19
C GLY A 140 28.69 6.07 -41.63
N GLN A 141 28.55 7.36 -41.89
CA GLN A 141 28.87 7.95 -43.18
C GLN A 141 30.38 7.97 -43.43
N ALA A 142 30.76 8.01 -44.70
CA ALA A 142 32.15 8.11 -45.11
C ALA A 142 32.84 9.31 -44.45
N ILE A 143 34.09 9.09 -44.05
CA ILE A 143 34.98 10.14 -43.54
C ILE A 143 35.22 11.18 -44.66
N PRO A 144 35.27 12.49 -44.34
CA PRO A 144 35.40 13.56 -45.35
C PRO A 144 36.79 13.61 -46.00
N GLN A 145 37.83 13.13 -45.31
CA GLN A 145 39.21 13.05 -45.82
C GLN A 145 39.95 11.85 -45.23
N THR A 146 40.77 11.15 -46.01
CA THR A 146 41.56 10.01 -45.49
C THR A 146 42.37 10.42 -44.25
N PRO A 147 42.26 9.71 -43.11
CA PRO A 147 43.03 10.02 -41.90
C PRO A 147 44.53 9.93 -42.15
N ASN A 148 45.30 10.69 -41.39
CA ASN A 148 46.76 10.67 -41.51
C ASN A 148 47.42 9.72 -40.50
N ILE A 149 48.60 9.21 -40.87
CA ILE A 149 49.53 8.52 -39.98
C ILE A 149 50.89 9.22 -40.02
N THR A 150 51.36 9.63 -38.86
CA THR A 150 52.70 10.21 -38.66
C THR A 150 53.67 9.09 -38.28
N LEU A 151 54.77 8.99 -39.01
CA LEU A 151 55.81 7.99 -38.84
C LEU A 151 57.09 8.69 -38.37
N THR A 152 57.65 8.22 -37.27
CA THR A 152 58.94 8.68 -36.73
C THR A 152 59.97 7.57 -36.88
N PHE A 153 60.90 7.76 -37.81
CA PHE A 153 61.91 6.77 -38.16
C PHE A 153 62.99 6.63 -37.06
N PRO A 154 63.74 5.51 -37.01
CA PRO A 154 64.81 5.30 -36.02
C PRO A 154 65.92 6.36 -36.03
N ASN A 155 66.10 7.08 -37.14
CA ASN A 155 67.04 8.20 -37.25
C ASN A 155 66.49 9.54 -36.71
N GLY A 156 65.28 9.54 -36.15
CA GLY A 156 64.60 10.72 -35.61
C GLY A 156 63.82 11.56 -36.62
N SER A 157 63.92 11.29 -37.92
CA SER A 157 63.14 12.01 -38.94
C SER A 157 61.67 11.60 -38.92
N THR A 158 60.77 12.52 -39.29
CA THR A 158 59.33 12.29 -39.30
C THR A 158 58.74 12.48 -40.69
N THR A 159 57.69 11.74 -41.01
CA THR A 159 56.87 11.95 -42.20
C THR A 159 55.40 11.67 -41.88
N THR A 160 54.49 12.35 -42.56
CA THR A 160 53.05 12.12 -42.42
C THR A 160 52.50 11.71 -43.77
N VAL A 161 51.77 10.60 -43.80
CA VAL A 161 51.18 10.04 -45.01
C VAL A 161 49.71 9.69 -44.78
N PRO A 162 48.87 9.61 -45.82
CA PRO A 162 47.51 9.10 -45.69
C PRO A 162 47.50 7.65 -45.18
N LEU A 163 46.55 7.32 -44.31
CA LEU A 163 46.33 5.98 -43.76
C LEU A 163 45.67 5.06 -44.80
N GLN A 164 46.35 4.85 -45.92
CA GLN A 164 45.87 4.05 -47.04
C GLN A 164 47.04 3.46 -47.83
N GLY A 165 46.87 2.23 -48.30
CA GLY A 165 47.83 1.57 -49.19
C GLY A 165 48.88 0.78 -48.43
N THR A 166 50.11 0.77 -48.93
CA THR A 166 51.21 -0.03 -48.37
C THR A 166 52.46 0.83 -48.23
N ILE A 167 53.12 0.74 -47.08
CA ILE A 167 54.39 1.42 -46.79
C ILE A 167 55.50 0.41 -46.52
N ASN A 168 56.74 0.77 -46.83
CA ASN A 168 57.94 0.02 -46.47
C ASN A 168 58.83 0.91 -45.60
N VAL A 169 58.95 0.57 -44.32
CA VAL A 169 59.67 1.40 -43.34
C VAL A 169 60.62 0.58 -42.47
N PRO A 170 61.72 1.16 -41.95
CA PRO A 170 62.60 0.45 -41.04
C PRO A 170 61.87 -0.10 -39.81
N SER A 171 62.20 -1.32 -39.39
CA SER A 171 61.79 -1.85 -38.09
C SER A 171 62.23 -0.89 -36.97
N GLY A 172 61.34 -0.66 -36.01
CA GLY A 172 61.52 0.32 -34.92
C GLY A 172 60.93 1.70 -35.21
N THR A 173 60.34 1.92 -36.39
CA THR A 173 59.60 3.16 -36.70
C THR A 173 58.40 3.30 -35.76
N LEU A 174 58.29 4.43 -35.06
CA LEU A 174 57.11 4.76 -34.26
C LEU A 174 56.03 5.30 -35.18
N TYR A 175 54.77 5.01 -34.89
CA TYR A 175 53.64 5.57 -35.62
C TYR A 175 52.67 6.30 -34.67
N GLN A 176 51.98 7.29 -35.20
CA GLN A 176 50.85 7.97 -34.59
C GLN A 176 49.73 8.16 -35.61
N VAL A 177 48.59 7.50 -35.40
CA VAL A 177 47.37 7.63 -36.20
C VAL A 177 46.56 8.84 -35.71
N GLU A 178 45.99 9.60 -36.64
CA GLU A 178 45.07 10.69 -36.35
C GLU A 178 43.81 10.18 -35.63
N SER A 179 43.65 10.54 -34.35
CA SER A 179 42.62 9.94 -33.49
C SER A 179 41.19 10.39 -33.79
N ALA A 180 41.02 11.57 -34.39
CA ALA A 180 39.72 12.07 -34.82
C ALA A 180 39.83 13.11 -35.94
N ILE A 181 38.81 13.15 -36.80
CA ILE A 181 38.57 14.21 -37.79
C ILE A 181 37.24 14.87 -37.43
N THR A 182 37.22 16.19 -37.25
CA THR A 182 36.02 16.93 -36.80
C THR A 182 35.58 17.94 -37.85
N GLU A 183 34.29 17.96 -38.14
CA GLU A 183 33.64 18.90 -39.05
C GLU A 183 32.38 19.47 -38.36
N GLY A 184 32.52 20.67 -37.79
CA GLY A 184 31.46 21.29 -36.97
C GLY A 184 31.12 20.42 -35.75
N ASN A 185 29.85 20.05 -35.62
CA ASN A 185 29.33 19.22 -34.52
C ASN A 185 29.28 17.72 -34.87
N ILE A 186 30.04 17.30 -35.90
CA ILE A 186 30.20 15.91 -36.32
C ILE A 186 31.68 15.57 -36.22
N ARG A 187 32.02 14.38 -35.74
CA ARG A 187 33.40 13.87 -35.81
C ARG A 187 33.43 12.40 -36.24
N TRP A 188 34.56 11.97 -36.75
CA TRP A 188 34.90 10.57 -36.91
C TRP A 188 36.08 10.29 -36.00
N ALA A 189 35.89 9.44 -34.99
CA ALA A 189 36.90 9.18 -33.97
C ALA A 189 37.14 7.68 -33.80
N THR A 190 38.33 7.30 -33.35
CA THR A 190 38.70 5.91 -33.11
C THR A 190 39.15 5.68 -31.67
N ASN A 191 38.80 4.53 -31.10
CA ASN A 191 39.35 4.02 -29.85
C ASN A 191 40.61 3.15 -30.07
N TYR A 192 41.09 3.05 -31.32
CA TYR A 192 42.33 2.36 -31.64
C TYR A 192 43.51 2.99 -30.88
N VAL A 193 44.45 2.16 -30.46
CA VAL A 193 45.70 2.64 -29.83
C VAL A 193 46.46 3.45 -30.88
N SER A 194 46.31 4.78 -30.80
CA SER A 194 46.76 5.69 -31.85
C SER A 194 48.27 5.75 -31.99
N THR A 195 49.04 5.20 -31.04
CA THR A 195 50.51 5.15 -31.14
C THR A 195 51.03 3.72 -31.04
N GLY A 196 52.18 3.45 -31.66
CA GLY A 196 52.84 2.17 -31.53
C GLY A 196 54.19 2.12 -32.24
N THR A 197 54.80 0.95 -32.25
CA THR A 197 56.09 0.69 -32.89
C THR A 197 55.92 -0.37 -33.96
N ILE A 198 56.39 -0.10 -35.17
CA ILE A 198 56.42 -1.06 -36.27
C ILE A 198 57.57 -2.05 -36.00
N THR A 199 57.19 -3.28 -35.68
CA THR A 199 58.10 -4.42 -35.50
C THR A 199 58.05 -5.34 -36.73
N PRO A 200 58.97 -6.31 -36.87
CA PRO A 200 58.94 -7.26 -37.99
C PRO A 200 57.65 -8.10 -38.08
N THR A 201 56.84 -8.15 -37.02
CA THR A 201 55.53 -8.85 -36.99
C THR A 201 54.34 -7.95 -37.31
N THR A 202 54.56 -6.64 -37.50
CA THR A 202 53.50 -5.68 -37.82
C THR A 202 53.12 -5.80 -39.29
N THR A 203 51.98 -6.41 -39.59
CA THR A 203 51.51 -6.62 -40.98
C THR A 203 50.51 -5.56 -41.44
N SER A 204 49.74 -4.96 -40.53
CA SER A 204 48.73 -3.96 -40.86
C SER A 204 48.43 -2.99 -39.71
N ILE A 205 47.96 -1.80 -40.07
CA ILE A 205 47.41 -0.78 -39.17
C ILE A 205 46.05 -0.39 -39.73
N THR A 206 44.96 -0.85 -39.09
CA THR A 206 43.59 -0.73 -39.59
C THR A 206 42.59 -0.32 -38.48
N PRO A 207 42.65 0.92 -37.98
CA PRO A 207 41.67 1.44 -37.03
C PRO A 207 40.24 1.45 -37.61
N THR A 208 39.25 1.41 -36.72
CA THR A 208 37.84 1.65 -37.04
C THR A 208 37.44 3.02 -36.53
N TYR A 209 36.89 3.87 -37.40
CA TYR A 209 36.38 5.18 -37.04
C TYR A 209 34.86 5.17 -36.92
N TYR A 210 34.34 5.77 -35.86
CA TYR A 210 32.92 5.91 -35.59
C TYR A 210 32.51 7.33 -35.90
N GLN A 211 31.49 7.52 -36.75
CA GLN A 211 30.84 8.82 -36.90
C GLN A 211 30.05 9.13 -35.65
N GLN A 212 30.27 10.31 -35.08
CA GLN A 212 29.64 10.76 -33.84
C GLN A 212 29.06 12.16 -34.00
N TYR A 213 27.96 12.43 -33.29
CA TYR A 213 27.38 13.76 -33.14
C TYR A 213 27.70 14.34 -31.78
N LEU A 214 27.98 15.64 -31.73
CA LEU A 214 28.09 16.38 -30.47
C LEU A 214 26.68 16.62 -29.94
N VAL A 215 26.35 15.98 -28.83
CA VAL A 215 25.01 16.02 -28.22
C VAL A 215 25.11 16.61 -26.83
N THR A 216 24.25 17.58 -26.55
CA THR A 216 24.04 18.10 -25.19
C THR A 216 22.81 17.43 -24.61
N PHE A 217 23.03 16.51 -23.67
CA PHE A 217 21.98 15.95 -22.85
C PHE A 217 21.66 16.92 -21.72
N ASN A 218 20.42 17.41 -21.68
CA ASN A 218 19.92 18.34 -20.68
C ASN A 218 18.60 17.82 -20.09
N TYR A 219 18.11 18.46 -19.03
CA TYR A 219 16.86 18.07 -18.39
C TYR A 219 16.19 19.25 -17.68
N THR A 220 14.88 19.15 -17.49
CA THR A 220 14.10 20.08 -16.68
C THR A 220 13.24 19.31 -15.70
N VAL A 221 12.98 19.94 -14.55
CA VAL A 221 12.20 19.35 -13.47
C VAL A 221 11.04 20.27 -13.12
N GLN A 222 9.83 19.72 -13.10
CA GLN A 222 8.63 20.41 -12.66
C GLN A 222 8.30 19.98 -11.22
N GLY A 223 8.41 20.92 -10.30
CA GLY A 223 8.01 20.74 -8.90
C GLY A 223 9.07 20.09 -8.01
N GLY A 224 8.97 20.35 -6.70
CA GLY A 224 9.87 19.81 -5.67
C GLY A 224 11.34 20.27 -5.79
N ASN A 225 12.18 19.85 -4.84
CA ASN A 225 13.62 20.11 -4.79
C ASN A 225 14.35 18.87 -4.20
N GLY A 226 15.68 18.83 -4.23
CA GLY A 226 16.45 17.77 -3.54
C GLY A 226 16.59 16.46 -4.32
N TYR A 227 16.44 16.51 -5.64
CA TYR A 227 16.77 15.42 -6.55
C TYR A 227 18.25 15.43 -6.94
N THR A 228 18.79 14.26 -7.28
CA THR A 228 20.08 14.18 -7.99
C THR A 228 19.86 14.33 -9.50
N PRO A 229 20.80 14.95 -10.24
CA PRO A 229 20.71 15.00 -11.70
C PRO A 229 20.60 13.60 -12.32
N PRO A 230 19.93 13.45 -13.48
CA PRO A 230 19.79 12.15 -14.13
C PRO A 230 21.09 11.70 -14.78
N THR A 231 21.35 10.41 -14.70
CA THR A 231 22.35 9.74 -15.53
C THR A 231 21.78 9.48 -16.92
N VAL A 232 22.59 9.66 -17.94
CA VAL A 232 22.30 9.30 -19.33
C VAL A 232 23.26 8.22 -19.78
N TYR A 233 22.71 7.14 -20.32
CA TYR A 233 23.41 6.03 -20.95
C TYR A 233 23.38 6.24 -22.46
N TYR A 234 24.52 6.17 -23.13
CA TYR A 234 24.64 6.40 -24.58
C TYR A 234 25.78 5.56 -25.16
N HIS A 235 25.91 5.49 -26.49
CA HIS A 235 27.05 4.83 -27.13
C HIS A 235 28.10 5.83 -27.60
N SER A 236 29.37 5.54 -27.35
CA SER A 236 30.50 6.29 -27.91
C SER A 236 31.60 5.32 -28.31
N LEU A 237 32.15 5.46 -29.52
CA LEU A 237 33.22 4.61 -30.03
C LEU A 237 32.89 3.10 -29.98
N GLY A 238 31.61 2.76 -30.14
CA GLY A 238 31.08 1.40 -30.08
C GLY A 238 30.88 0.85 -28.67
N THR A 239 31.16 1.61 -27.60
CA THR A 239 30.99 1.19 -26.20
C THR A 239 29.85 1.93 -25.52
N ASN A 240 29.27 1.30 -24.47
CA ASN A 240 28.29 1.95 -23.61
C ASN A 240 29.00 2.91 -22.66
N GLU A 241 28.62 4.18 -22.71
CA GLU A 241 29.12 5.23 -21.85
C GLU A 241 28.00 5.81 -20.99
N THR A 242 28.39 6.52 -19.93
CA THR A 242 27.45 7.24 -19.07
C THR A 242 27.91 8.66 -18.80
N ALA A 243 26.96 9.56 -18.60
CA ALA A 243 27.22 10.94 -18.17
C ALA A 243 26.10 11.42 -17.24
N GLU A 244 26.43 12.33 -16.33
CA GLU A 244 25.44 13.04 -15.52
C GLU A 244 24.97 14.28 -16.29
N ALA A 245 23.66 14.44 -16.53
CA ALA A 245 23.14 15.62 -17.21
C ALA A 245 23.12 16.85 -16.26
N PRO A 246 23.36 18.08 -16.76
CA PRO A 246 23.64 18.41 -18.15
C PRO A 246 25.07 18.04 -18.57
N ALA A 247 25.20 17.36 -19.71
CA ALA A 247 26.50 16.97 -20.27
C ALA A 247 26.52 17.11 -21.79
N THR A 248 27.63 17.60 -22.32
CA THR A 248 27.89 17.62 -23.77
C THR A 248 28.92 16.56 -24.11
N VAL A 249 28.53 15.56 -24.89
CA VAL A 249 29.32 14.36 -25.19
C VAL A 249 29.23 14.02 -26.66
N TRP A 250 30.17 13.23 -27.15
CA TRP A 250 30.15 12.70 -28.50
C TRP A 250 29.48 11.34 -28.52
N VAL A 251 28.39 11.23 -29.27
CA VAL A 251 27.54 10.05 -29.31
C VAL A 251 27.56 9.44 -30.70
N ASP A 252 27.70 8.12 -30.79
CA ASP A 252 27.68 7.40 -32.07
C ASP A 252 26.39 7.67 -32.83
N VAL A 253 26.50 7.93 -34.13
CA VAL A 253 25.35 8.21 -34.99
C VAL A 253 24.35 7.06 -34.98
N ASN A 254 23.05 7.37 -34.96
CA ASN A 254 21.94 6.41 -34.94
C ASN A 254 21.96 5.42 -33.77
N SER A 255 22.71 5.71 -32.70
CA SER A 255 22.71 4.92 -31.48
C SER A 255 21.61 5.35 -30.51
N ALA A 256 21.21 4.44 -29.63
CA ALA A 256 20.21 4.73 -28.61
C ALA A 256 20.82 5.48 -27.43
N TYR A 257 20.00 6.31 -26.78
CA TYR A 257 20.30 6.87 -25.48
C TYR A 257 19.17 6.55 -24.50
N THR A 258 19.48 6.56 -23.20
CA THR A 258 18.51 6.35 -22.13
C THR A 258 18.85 7.22 -20.92
N TYR A 259 17.94 8.07 -20.47
CA TYR A 259 18.00 8.74 -19.18
C TYR A 259 17.52 7.80 -18.07
N SER A 260 17.98 8.02 -16.85
CA SER A 260 17.37 7.42 -15.65
C SER A 260 15.87 7.77 -15.61
N PRO A 261 14.93 6.80 -15.70
CA PRO A 261 13.51 7.08 -15.82
C PRO A 261 12.91 7.71 -14.55
N GLN A 262 13.61 7.57 -13.43
CA GLN A 262 13.27 8.14 -12.13
C GLN A 262 14.50 8.79 -11.51
N LEU A 263 14.34 9.98 -10.93
CA LEU A 263 15.37 10.62 -10.10
C LEU A 263 15.29 10.12 -8.65
N GLN A 264 16.45 9.99 -8.01
CA GLN A 264 16.51 9.69 -6.57
C GLN A 264 16.04 10.92 -5.77
N SER A 265 15.16 10.69 -4.79
CA SER A 265 14.71 11.70 -3.83
C SER A 265 15.37 11.49 -2.47
N SER A 266 15.68 12.57 -1.77
CA SER A 266 16.02 12.53 -0.35
C SER A 266 14.79 12.29 0.56
N VAL A 267 13.57 12.40 0.04
CA VAL A 267 12.32 12.24 0.77
C VAL A 267 11.67 10.91 0.42
N GLN A 268 11.38 10.10 1.43
CA GLN A 268 10.67 8.84 1.24
C GLN A 268 9.25 9.09 0.73
N GLY A 269 8.86 8.42 -0.35
CA GLY A 269 7.53 8.61 -0.96
C GLY A 269 7.45 9.84 -1.87
N GLU A 270 8.57 10.42 -2.27
CA GLU A 270 8.66 11.40 -3.36
C GLU A 270 9.50 10.82 -4.50
N ARG A 271 9.13 11.13 -5.75
CA ARG A 271 9.92 10.77 -6.92
C ARG A 271 9.69 11.76 -8.05
N TRP A 272 10.64 11.83 -8.97
CA TRP A 272 10.44 12.50 -10.24
C TRP A 272 10.52 11.47 -11.35
N ILE A 273 9.50 11.42 -12.19
CA ILE A 273 9.46 10.49 -13.33
C ILE A 273 9.42 11.26 -14.64
N THR A 274 9.93 10.63 -15.69
CA THR A 274 9.82 11.14 -17.06
C THR A 274 9.29 10.04 -17.97
N THR A 275 8.59 10.41 -19.03
CA THR A 275 8.15 9.48 -20.09
C THR A 275 9.03 9.55 -21.33
N ASN A 276 9.84 10.61 -21.48
CA ASN A 276 10.72 10.82 -22.63
C ASN A 276 12.19 10.48 -22.32
N TYR A 277 12.41 9.39 -21.59
CA TYR A 277 13.74 8.97 -21.17
C TYR A 277 14.54 8.18 -22.22
N THR A 278 13.96 7.76 -23.35
CA THR A 278 14.71 7.03 -24.39
C THR A 278 14.58 7.68 -25.75
N GLY A 279 15.55 7.41 -26.62
CA GLY A 279 15.49 7.84 -28.02
C GLY A 279 16.71 7.37 -28.82
N ILE A 280 16.79 7.85 -30.07
CA ILE A 280 17.90 7.59 -30.99
C ILE A 280 18.53 8.94 -31.36
N VAL A 281 19.86 9.03 -31.32
CA VAL A 281 20.58 10.23 -31.75
C VAL A 281 20.66 10.27 -33.28
N LYS A 282 19.92 11.19 -33.89
CA LYS A 282 19.84 11.35 -35.37
C LYS A 282 20.56 12.57 -35.91
N ALA A 283 20.91 13.53 -35.07
CA ALA A 283 21.62 14.75 -35.44
C ALA A 283 22.34 15.33 -34.21
N PRO A 284 23.34 16.22 -34.39
CA PRO A 284 23.89 17.01 -33.30
C PRO A 284 22.86 17.98 -32.74
N GLY A 285 23.01 18.33 -31.46
CA GLY A 285 22.13 19.30 -30.80
C GLY A 285 21.78 18.92 -29.37
N GLU A 286 20.69 19.51 -28.88
CA GLU A 286 20.24 19.33 -27.51
C GLU A 286 19.10 18.31 -27.41
N ILE A 287 19.19 17.43 -26.43
CA ILE A 287 18.15 16.47 -26.06
C ILE A 287 17.73 16.78 -24.63
N ASN A 288 16.44 17.02 -24.41
CA ASN A 288 15.88 17.41 -23.12
C ASN A 288 14.95 16.33 -22.56
N ALA A 289 15.20 15.89 -21.33
CA ALA A 289 14.26 15.08 -20.55
C ALA A 289 13.39 15.96 -19.65
N TYR A 290 12.09 15.68 -19.57
CA TYR A 290 11.15 16.42 -18.72
C TYR A 290 10.68 15.55 -17.57
N TYR A 291 11.02 15.94 -16.35
CA TYR A 291 10.70 15.21 -15.13
C TYR A 291 9.58 15.88 -14.36
N ILE A 292 8.60 15.10 -13.92
CA ILE A 292 7.44 15.56 -13.16
C ILE A 292 7.51 14.97 -11.75
N ASN A 293 7.38 15.84 -10.75
CA ASN A 293 7.32 15.45 -9.35
C ASN A 293 6.02 14.69 -9.02
N GLN A 294 6.16 13.58 -8.30
CA GLN A 294 5.07 12.77 -7.78
C GLN A 294 5.28 12.43 -6.30
N TYR A 295 4.17 12.35 -5.57
CA TYR A 295 4.14 11.88 -4.19
C TYR A 295 3.33 10.61 -4.04
N LEU A 296 3.78 9.77 -3.13
CA LEU A 296 3.11 8.55 -2.71
C LEU A 296 1.97 8.90 -1.77
N VAL A 297 0.78 8.45 -2.12
CA VAL A 297 -0.40 8.45 -1.27
C VAL A 297 -0.65 7.03 -0.81
N THR A 298 -0.63 6.83 0.51
CA THR A 298 -0.89 5.54 1.15
C THR A 298 -2.31 5.54 1.71
N LEU A 299 -3.08 4.51 1.42
CA LEU A 299 -4.44 4.34 1.91
C LEU A 299 -4.47 3.27 3.00
N GLN A 300 -4.91 3.68 4.19
CA GLN A 300 -5.20 2.79 5.32
C GLN A 300 -6.72 2.71 5.48
N SER A 301 -7.31 1.63 4.97
CA SER A 301 -8.76 1.43 4.98
C SER A 301 -9.10 -0.03 5.14
N GLN A 302 -10.20 -0.31 5.84
CA GLN A 302 -10.81 -1.65 5.92
C GLN A 302 -11.76 -1.93 4.75
N VAL A 303 -12.12 -0.89 3.99
CA VAL A 303 -13.07 -0.94 2.88
C VAL A 303 -12.46 -0.36 1.61
N SER A 304 -13.02 -0.71 0.46
CA SER A 304 -12.66 -0.06 -0.81
C SER A 304 -13.03 1.43 -0.77
N VAL A 305 -12.14 2.29 -1.27
CA VAL A 305 -12.34 3.74 -1.24
C VAL A 305 -12.39 4.27 -2.67
N TYR A 306 -13.49 4.95 -2.97
CA TYR A 306 -13.71 5.64 -4.24
C TYR A 306 -13.39 7.11 -4.08
N ALA A 307 -12.79 7.69 -5.11
CA ALA A 307 -12.38 9.08 -5.11
C ALA A 307 -12.55 9.71 -6.49
N ILE A 308 -12.71 11.02 -6.50
CA ILE A 308 -12.64 11.84 -7.70
C ILE A 308 -11.24 12.44 -7.73
N VAL A 309 -10.38 11.95 -8.62
CA VAL A 309 -9.00 12.41 -8.82
C VAL A 309 -8.97 13.33 -10.04
N ASN A 310 -8.67 14.61 -9.83
CA ASN A 310 -8.70 15.65 -10.88
C ASN A 310 -9.99 15.65 -11.74
N GLY A 311 -11.13 15.32 -11.14
CA GLY A 311 -12.43 15.27 -11.82
C GLY A 311 -12.81 13.92 -12.43
N VAL A 312 -11.96 12.90 -12.33
CA VAL A 312 -12.21 11.54 -12.83
C VAL A 312 -12.46 10.59 -11.68
N ASN A 313 -13.45 9.70 -11.80
CA ASN A 313 -13.73 8.68 -10.79
C ASN A 313 -12.66 7.59 -10.84
N GLU A 314 -12.03 7.34 -9.69
CA GLU A 314 -11.01 6.32 -9.51
C GLU A 314 -11.24 5.54 -8.21
N THR A 315 -10.78 4.30 -8.17
CA THR A 315 -10.68 3.53 -6.94
C THR A 315 -9.24 3.62 -6.43
N LEU A 316 -9.07 4.06 -5.19
CA LEU A 316 -7.75 4.17 -4.58
C LEU A 316 -7.27 2.80 -4.12
N ASN A 317 -6.04 2.44 -4.48
CA ASN A 317 -5.38 1.24 -3.93
C ASN A 317 -4.65 1.58 -2.63
N SER A 318 -4.08 0.57 -1.96
CA SER A 318 -3.28 0.75 -0.75
C SER A 318 -2.13 1.76 -0.92
N THR A 319 -1.56 1.85 -2.12
CA THR A 319 -0.48 2.78 -2.46
C THR A 319 -0.66 3.28 -3.90
N ASN A 320 -0.71 4.60 -4.09
CA ASN A 320 -0.84 5.25 -5.39
C ASN A 320 0.17 6.40 -5.51
N TRP A 321 0.67 6.66 -6.72
CA TRP A 321 1.54 7.81 -6.98
C TRP A 321 0.78 8.86 -7.77
N PHE A 322 0.75 10.08 -7.25
CA PHE A 322 0.08 11.20 -7.90
C PHE A 322 1.06 12.32 -8.20
N THR A 323 0.87 12.98 -9.33
CA THR A 323 1.60 14.20 -9.67
C THR A 323 1.33 15.29 -8.65
N GLN A 324 2.35 16.08 -8.31
CA GLN A 324 2.22 17.23 -7.42
C GLN A 324 1.05 18.13 -7.83
N GLY A 325 0.25 18.57 -6.85
CA GLY A 325 -0.92 19.41 -7.06
C GLY A 325 -2.20 18.64 -7.44
N THR A 326 -2.13 17.32 -7.61
CA THR A 326 -3.33 16.49 -7.86
C THR A 326 -4.33 16.66 -6.72
N THR A 327 -5.59 16.89 -7.05
CA THR A 327 -6.67 17.00 -6.07
C THR A 327 -7.44 15.69 -6.01
N ILE A 328 -7.56 15.13 -4.80
CA ILE A 328 -8.28 13.89 -4.50
C ILE A 328 -9.47 14.24 -3.61
N LYS A 329 -10.68 13.96 -4.09
CA LYS A 329 -11.91 14.07 -3.29
C LYS A 329 -12.44 12.67 -2.98
N LEU A 330 -12.37 12.26 -1.73
CA LEU A 330 -12.81 10.97 -1.24
C LEU A 330 -14.35 10.94 -1.13
N GLU A 331 -14.96 9.82 -1.54
CA GLU A 331 -16.40 9.63 -1.50
C GLU A 331 -16.83 8.87 -0.24
N ASN A 332 -17.81 9.41 0.49
CA ASN A 332 -18.40 8.74 1.66
C ASN A 332 -19.47 7.75 1.22
N ILE A 333 -19.04 6.55 0.84
CA ILE A 333 -19.92 5.46 0.41
C ILE A 333 -19.96 4.40 1.52
N THR A 334 -21.18 4.01 1.91
CA THR A 334 -21.39 2.92 2.88
C THR A 334 -21.13 1.57 2.22
N HIS A 335 -20.31 0.74 2.85
CA HIS A 335 -19.93 -0.57 2.34
C HIS A 335 -20.71 -1.68 3.04
N TYR A 336 -21.56 -2.38 2.30
CA TYR A 336 -22.37 -3.48 2.82
C TYR A 336 -21.56 -4.79 2.80
N VAL A 337 -21.32 -5.37 3.98
CA VAL A 337 -20.67 -6.68 4.12
C VAL A 337 -21.70 -7.80 3.85
N SER A 338 -22.91 -7.60 4.35
CA SER A 338 -24.07 -8.47 4.13
C SER A 338 -25.36 -7.63 4.17
N SER A 339 -26.52 -8.28 4.08
CA SER A 339 -27.81 -7.61 4.28
C SER A 339 -28.02 -7.09 5.70
N THR A 340 -27.19 -7.49 6.67
CA THR A 340 -27.37 -7.19 8.10
C THR A 340 -26.15 -6.56 8.77
N GLU A 341 -25.05 -6.39 8.05
CA GLU A 341 -23.79 -5.79 8.53
C GLU A 341 -23.20 -4.87 7.46
N ARG A 342 -22.78 -3.67 7.87
CA ARG A 342 -22.15 -2.68 6.99
C ARG A 342 -21.09 -1.85 7.71
N TYR A 343 -20.11 -1.36 6.94
CA TYR A 343 -19.19 -0.32 7.37
C TYR A 343 -19.69 1.04 6.89
N MET A 344 -19.88 1.97 7.83
CA MET A 344 -20.17 3.36 7.53
C MET A 344 -18.88 4.17 7.69
N ILE A 345 -18.48 4.93 6.67
CA ILE A 345 -17.32 5.82 6.79
C ILE A 345 -17.72 6.99 7.71
N ALA A 346 -17.03 7.10 8.85
CA ALA A 346 -17.26 8.14 9.83
C ALA A 346 -16.54 9.43 9.44
N ASN A 347 -15.27 9.33 9.05
CA ASN A 347 -14.46 10.44 8.57
C ASN A 347 -13.21 9.95 7.82
N PHE A 348 -12.54 10.90 7.17
CA PHE A 348 -11.23 10.72 6.55
C PHE A 348 -10.22 11.60 7.26
N SER A 349 -9.04 11.04 7.55
CA SER A 349 -7.89 11.80 8.04
C SER A 349 -6.80 11.80 6.96
N PRO A 350 -6.21 12.95 6.60
CA PRO A 350 -6.39 14.27 7.22
C PRO A 350 -7.66 15.02 6.80
N SER A 351 -8.24 14.71 5.64
CA SER A 351 -9.42 15.39 5.08
C SER A 351 -10.08 14.53 3.99
N ALA A 352 -11.35 14.78 3.69
CA ALA A 352 -12.04 14.20 2.53
C ALA A 352 -11.61 14.84 1.20
N LEU A 353 -11.00 16.02 1.24
CA LEU A 353 -10.45 16.72 0.08
C LEU A 353 -8.98 17.01 0.33
N ILE A 354 -8.11 16.49 -0.53
CA ILE A 354 -6.66 16.52 -0.36
C ILE A 354 -6.04 17.06 -1.65
N THR A 355 -5.10 18.01 -1.51
CA THR A 355 -4.18 18.39 -2.59
C THR A 355 -2.83 17.75 -2.30
N VAL A 356 -2.35 16.93 -3.23
CA VAL A 356 -1.14 16.12 -3.07
C VAL A 356 0.10 16.99 -3.31
N ASN A 357 0.67 17.54 -2.23
CA ASN A 357 1.90 18.34 -2.27
C ASN A 357 3.07 17.74 -1.49
N GLN A 358 2.85 16.59 -0.86
CA GLN A 358 3.83 15.83 -0.09
C GLN A 358 3.35 14.38 0.06
N PRO A 359 4.22 13.43 0.46
CA PRO A 359 3.78 12.07 0.78
C PRO A 359 2.68 12.13 1.85
N THR A 360 1.56 11.45 1.59
CA THR A 360 0.36 11.58 2.44
C THR A 360 -0.19 10.20 2.75
N THR A 361 -0.51 9.97 4.02
CA THR A 361 -1.29 8.79 4.42
C THR A 361 -2.73 9.22 4.66
N ILE A 362 -3.66 8.55 3.99
CA ILE A 362 -5.10 8.70 4.16
C ILE A 362 -5.57 7.55 5.04
N THR A 363 -6.12 7.89 6.20
CA THR A 363 -6.79 6.92 7.08
C THR A 363 -8.29 7.08 6.93
N VAL A 364 -8.97 5.98 6.62
CA VAL A 364 -10.42 5.92 6.52
C VAL A 364 -10.96 5.30 7.81
N ASN A 365 -11.61 6.13 8.62
CA ASN A 365 -12.19 5.68 9.88
C ASN A 365 -13.61 5.20 9.63
N THR A 366 -13.84 3.91 9.85
CA THR A 366 -15.14 3.27 9.65
C THR A 366 -15.78 2.85 10.97
N ILE A 367 -17.10 2.99 11.06
CA ILE A 367 -17.93 2.45 12.13
C ILE A 367 -18.67 1.24 11.59
N ILE A 368 -18.58 0.11 12.28
CA ILE A 368 -19.39 -1.08 11.98
C ILE A 368 -20.81 -0.82 12.46
N GLN A 369 -21.79 -1.13 11.61
CA GLN A 369 -23.21 -1.06 11.93
C GLN A 369 -23.89 -2.39 11.66
N TYR A 370 -24.85 -2.72 12.53
CA TYR A 370 -25.71 -3.90 12.39
C TYR A 370 -27.16 -3.49 12.22
N LEU A 371 -27.89 -4.24 11.40
CA LEU A 371 -29.31 -4.05 11.20
C LEU A 371 -30.08 -4.59 12.41
N ILE A 372 -30.91 -3.75 13.02
CA ILE A 372 -31.85 -4.12 14.08
C ILE A 372 -33.25 -4.12 13.50
N ASN A 373 -33.96 -5.24 13.66
CA ASN A 373 -35.35 -5.37 13.26
C ASN A 373 -36.23 -5.38 14.51
N VAL A 374 -37.24 -4.53 14.55
CA VAL A 374 -38.19 -4.45 15.66
C VAL A 374 -39.51 -5.08 15.23
N ASN A 375 -39.90 -6.14 15.91
CA ASN A 375 -41.17 -6.82 15.74
C ASN A 375 -41.98 -6.69 17.03
N SER A 376 -42.85 -5.69 17.10
CA SER A 376 -43.65 -5.39 18.28
C SER A 376 -45.04 -4.92 17.89
N PRO A 377 -46.11 -5.35 18.60
CA PRO A 377 -47.47 -4.83 18.41
C PRO A 377 -47.61 -3.33 18.73
N VAL A 378 -46.68 -2.77 19.49
CA VAL A 378 -46.66 -1.37 19.95
C VAL A 378 -45.28 -0.75 19.68
N GLN A 379 -45.23 0.57 19.50
CA GLN A 379 -43.95 1.29 19.42
C GLN A 379 -43.22 1.19 20.76
N LEU A 380 -41.97 0.73 20.75
CA LEU A 380 -41.20 0.52 21.98
C LEU A 380 -40.45 1.80 22.35
N GLY A 381 -40.69 2.33 23.54
CA GLY A 381 -39.78 3.29 24.18
C GLY A 381 -38.51 2.58 24.68
N ALA A 382 -37.34 3.19 24.49
CA ALA A 382 -36.07 2.62 24.90
C ALA A 382 -35.04 3.70 25.24
N PHE A 383 -34.11 3.37 26.15
CA PHE A 383 -32.88 4.14 26.30
C PHE A 383 -31.85 3.66 25.30
N ILE A 384 -31.51 4.50 24.33
CA ILE A 384 -30.48 4.24 23.31
C ILE A 384 -29.25 5.03 23.72
N ASN A 385 -28.18 4.35 24.15
CA ASN A 385 -27.00 4.97 24.76
C ASN A 385 -27.31 5.91 25.95
N GLY A 386 -28.42 5.65 26.65
CA GLY A 386 -28.86 6.43 27.81
C GLY A 386 -29.83 7.56 27.48
N GLU A 387 -30.07 7.87 26.22
CA GLU A 387 -31.08 8.85 25.79
C GLU A 387 -32.43 8.16 25.54
N ASN A 388 -33.53 8.78 26.00
CA ASN A 388 -34.86 8.21 25.87
C ASN A 388 -35.42 8.48 24.47
N GLU A 389 -35.58 7.41 23.69
CA GLU A 389 -36.02 7.46 22.29
C GLU A 389 -37.01 6.33 21.97
N SER A 390 -37.70 6.44 20.83
CA SER A 390 -38.47 5.32 20.30
C SER A 390 -37.57 4.38 19.50
N LEU A 391 -37.54 3.11 19.88
CA LEU A 391 -36.80 2.09 19.16
C LEU A 391 -37.51 1.75 17.84
N THR A 392 -36.78 1.84 16.74
CA THR A 392 -37.26 1.53 15.39
C THR A 392 -36.33 0.55 14.68
N SER A 393 -36.82 -0.10 13.63
CA SER A 393 -35.97 -0.94 12.78
C SER A 393 -35.01 -0.05 12.00
N GLY A 394 -33.71 -0.39 12.00
CA GLY A 394 -32.69 0.45 11.37
C GLY A 394 -31.27 -0.02 11.63
N TRP A 395 -30.31 0.74 11.13
CA TRP A 395 -28.89 0.47 11.33
C TRP A 395 -28.38 1.17 12.58
N TYR A 396 -27.78 0.39 13.48
CA TYR A 396 -27.23 0.89 14.73
C TYR A 396 -25.73 0.61 14.79
N ASN A 397 -24.97 1.55 15.37
CA ASN A 397 -23.53 1.41 15.54
C ASN A 397 -23.22 0.22 16.47
N GLN A 398 -22.17 -0.52 16.15
CA GLN A 398 -21.60 -1.51 17.07
C GLN A 398 -21.27 -0.84 18.41
N GLY A 399 -21.65 -1.48 19.52
CA GLY A 399 -21.52 -0.95 20.87
C GLY A 399 -22.73 -0.15 21.36
N THR A 400 -23.71 0.16 20.50
CA THR A 400 -24.95 0.84 20.93
C THR A 400 -25.65 0.01 22.01
N THR A 401 -25.99 0.64 23.13
CA THR A 401 -26.76 0.01 24.20
C THR A 401 -28.24 0.33 24.01
N ILE A 402 -29.09 -0.69 24.02
CA ILE A 402 -30.54 -0.55 23.87
C ILE A 402 -31.18 -1.16 25.11
N LYS A 403 -31.96 -0.37 25.85
CA LYS A 403 -32.73 -0.82 27.02
C LYS A 403 -34.21 -0.47 26.82
N ILE A 404 -35.04 -1.49 26.58
CA ILE A 404 -36.49 -1.34 26.39
C ILE A 404 -37.14 -0.92 27.70
N GLU A 405 -37.99 0.09 27.63
CA GLU A 405 -38.79 0.55 28.76
C GLU A 405 -40.03 -0.34 28.98
N ASN A 406 -40.37 -0.57 30.25
CA ASN A 406 -41.61 -1.26 30.62
C ASN A 406 -42.78 -0.26 30.64
N LEU A 407 -43.16 0.22 29.45
CA LEU A 407 -44.26 1.16 29.30
C LEU A 407 -45.63 0.47 29.31
N THR A 408 -46.62 1.21 29.78
CA THR A 408 -48.04 0.84 29.75
C THR A 408 -48.75 1.67 28.68
N TYR A 409 -49.40 1.02 27.73
CA TYR A 409 -50.11 1.65 26.62
C TYR A 409 -51.61 1.58 26.86
N TYR A 410 -52.26 2.72 27.07
CA TYR A 410 -53.70 2.79 27.29
C TYR A 410 -54.42 2.86 25.94
N MET A 411 -55.23 1.83 25.61
CA MET A 411 -56.03 1.78 24.38
C MET A 411 -57.41 2.43 24.58
N GLY A 412 -57.79 2.72 25.83
CA GLY A 412 -59.03 3.37 26.23
C GLY A 412 -59.17 3.44 27.76
N SER A 413 -60.32 3.86 28.25
CA SER A 413 -60.57 4.04 29.70
C SER A 413 -60.62 2.75 30.53
N GLY A 414 -60.66 1.58 29.88
CA GLY A 414 -60.71 0.28 30.56
C GLY A 414 -59.83 -0.80 29.93
N GLU A 415 -59.03 -0.48 28.92
CA GLU A 415 -58.14 -1.44 28.24
C GLU A 415 -56.72 -0.86 28.14
N ARG A 416 -55.73 -1.69 28.50
CA ARG A 416 -54.32 -1.34 28.37
C ARG A 416 -53.49 -2.54 27.93
N LEU A 417 -52.37 -2.26 27.29
CA LEU A 417 -51.32 -3.22 26.98
C LEU A 417 -50.12 -2.93 27.89
N ILE A 418 -49.54 -3.97 28.47
CA ILE A 418 -48.23 -3.89 29.14
C ILE A 418 -47.22 -4.71 28.36
N ILE A 419 -45.94 -4.31 28.41
CA ILE A 419 -44.88 -5.12 27.83
C ILE A 419 -44.80 -6.46 28.57
N GLY A 420 -44.88 -7.55 27.81
CA GLY A 420 -44.73 -8.91 28.28
C GLY A 420 -43.27 -9.36 28.16
N LYS A 421 -43.03 -10.35 27.30
CA LYS A 421 -41.69 -10.88 27.04
C LYS A 421 -41.01 -10.09 25.91
N VAL A 422 -39.76 -9.68 26.15
CA VAL A 422 -38.86 -9.11 25.13
C VAL A 422 -37.74 -10.10 24.86
N LEU A 423 -37.55 -10.43 23.59
CA LEU A 423 -36.46 -11.27 23.09
C LEU A 423 -35.52 -10.46 22.20
N PRO A 424 -34.20 -10.72 22.22
CA PRO A 424 -33.54 -11.75 23.04
C PRO A 424 -33.46 -11.37 24.53
N ALA A 425 -33.43 -10.08 24.85
CA ALA A 425 -33.40 -9.55 26.21
C ALA A 425 -34.01 -8.14 26.26
N PRO A 426 -34.50 -7.65 27.42
CA PRO A 426 -35.00 -6.28 27.57
C PRO A 426 -33.88 -5.23 27.49
N GLN A 427 -32.62 -5.65 27.65
CA GLN A 427 -31.45 -4.81 27.45
C GLN A 427 -30.38 -5.59 26.69
N LEU A 428 -29.76 -4.97 25.69
CA LEU A 428 -28.66 -5.56 24.93
C LEU A 428 -27.66 -4.50 24.45
N THR A 429 -26.48 -4.97 24.09
CA THR A 429 -25.47 -4.18 23.36
C THR A 429 -25.40 -4.70 21.93
N VAL A 430 -25.48 -3.80 20.96
CA VAL A 430 -25.43 -4.13 19.53
C VAL A 430 -24.02 -4.58 19.16
N ASN A 431 -23.81 -5.89 19.05
CA ASN A 431 -22.56 -6.50 18.58
C ASN A 431 -22.76 -7.44 17.38
N ALA A 432 -24.01 -7.60 16.95
CA ALA A 432 -24.47 -8.36 15.80
C ALA A 432 -25.86 -7.83 15.39
N SER A 433 -26.42 -8.37 14.31
CA SER A 433 -27.81 -8.10 13.95
C SER A 433 -28.77 -8.82 14.90
N TYR A 434 -29.81 -8.11 15.31
CA TYR A 434 -30.84 -8.64 16.21
C TYR A 434 -32.24 -8.39 15.64
N THR A 435 -33.12 -9.36 15.84
CA THR A 435 -34.57 -9.14 15.75
C THR A 435 -35.12 -9.03 17.15
N ILE A 436 -35.44 -7.82 17.57
CA ILE A 436 -36.05 -7.53 18.85
C ILE A 436 -37.54 -7.81 18.73
N THR A 437 -38.01 -8.85 19.41
CA THR A 437 -39.43 -9.21 19.43
C THR A 437 -40.00 -8.93 20.80
N ALA A 438 -41.00 -8.06 20.86
CA ALA A 438 -41.74 -7.77 22.09
C ALA A 438 -43.16 -8.29 21.98
N THR A 439 -43.62 -8.97 23.02
CA THR A 439 -45.02 -9.37 23.18
C THR A 439 -45.70 -8.41 24.15
N THR A 440 -47.00 -8.23 23.98
CA THR A 440 -47.83 -7.43 24.89
C THR A 440 -48.82 -8.32 25.62
N ILE A 441 -49.08 -7.99 26.89
CA ILE A 441 -50.17 -8.60 27.66
C ILE A 441 -51.32 -7.60 27.71
N THR A 442 -52.48 -8.00 27.18
CA THR A 442 -53.70 -7.21 27.27
C THR A 442 -54.30 -7.33 28.67
N GLN A 443 -54.63 -6.19 29.28
CA GLN A 443 -55.31 -6.10 30.56
C GLN A 443 -56.59 -5.26 30.43
N TYR A 444 -57.62 -5.69 31.13
CA TYR A 444 -58.87 -4.96 31.25
C TYR A 444 -59.10 -4.51 32.68
N PHE A 445 -59.66 -3.31 32.85
CA PHE A 445 -60.02 -2.80 34.16
C PHE A 445 -61.31 -3.47 34.64
N VAL A 446 -61.23 -4.13 35.78
CA VAL A 446 -62.38 -4.67 36.50
C VAL A 446 -62.70 -3.69 37.61
N ASN A 447 -63.78 -2.93 37.45
CA ASN A 447 -64.26 -2.00 38.45
C ASN A 447 -65.22 -2.72 39.39
N VAL A 448 -64.92 -2.73 40.68
CA VAL A 448 -65.69 -3.42 41.72
C VAL A 448 -66.51 -2.41 42.51
N SER A 449 -67.82 -2.58 42.50
CA SER A 449 -68.78 -1.82 43.30
C SER A 449 -69.51 -2.78 44.25
N SER A 450 -69.11 -2.76 45.52
CA SER A 450 -69.69 -3.65 46.53
C SER A 450 -69.68 -2.99 47.91
N PRO A 451 -70.78 -3.13 48.69
CA PRO A 451 -70.82 -2.67 50.08
C PRO A 451 -70.07 -3.60 51.04
N ILE A 452 -69.67 -4.80 50.60
CA ILE A 452 -68.91 -5.80 51.38
C ILE A 452 -67.66 -6.25 50.62
N PRO A 453 -66.63 -6.81 51.27
CA PRO A 453 -65.46 -7.35 50.58
C PRO A 453 -65.85 -8.42 49.54
N VAL A 454 -65.31 -8.34 48.32
CA VAL A 454 -65.64 -9.31 47.28
C VAL A 454 -64.68 -10.48 47.36
N GLN A 455 -65.13 -11.61 47.89
CA GLN A 455 -64.36 -12.86 47.86
C GLN A 455 -64.56 -13.55 46.51
N VAL A 456 -63.46 -13.95 45.88
CA VAL A 456 -63.47 -14.59 44.55
C VAL A 456 -62.52 -15.78 44.50
N LEU A 457 -62.69 -16.64 43.49
CA LEU A 457 -61.65 -17.51 42.97
C LEU A 457 -61.10 -16.88 41.68
N ILE A 458 -59.81 -16.55 41.67
CA ILE A 458 -59.08 -16.09 40.48
C ILE A 458 -58.32 -17.29 39.93
N ASN A 459 -58.72 -17.79 38.75
CA ASN A 459 -58.17 -19.03 38.18
C ASN A 459 -58.15 -20.20 39.19
N GLY A 460 -59.19 -20.30 40.02
CA GLY A 460 -59.34 -21.35 41.05
C GLY A 460 -58.70 -21.05 42.40
N SER A 461 -57.88 -20.01 42.54
CA SER A 461 -57.28 -19.62 43.83
C SER A 461 -58.10 -18.56 44.55
N LYS A 462 -58.36 -18.76 45.86
CA LYS A 462 -59.18 -17.85 46.66
C LYS A 462 -58.46 -16.53 46.94
N ALA A 463 -59.12 -15.40 46.65
CA ALA A 463 -58.62 -14.05 46.86
C ALA A 463 -59.75 -13.06 47.18
N THR A 464 -59.38 -11.85 47.62
CA THR A 464 -60.28 -10.69 47.70
C THR A 464 -60.05 -9.81 46.48
N LEU A 465 -61.12 -9.41 45.79
CA LEU A 465 -61.05 -8.59 44.59
C LEU A 465 -61.42 -7.13 44.88
N ASN A 466 -60.48 -6.23 44.59
CA ASN A 466 -60.70 -4.79 44.53
C ASN A 466 -60.68 -4.33 43.05
N SER A 467 -61.08 -3.08 42.79
CA SER A 467 -60.95 -2.50 41.44
C SER A 467 -59.49 -2.52 40.99
N SER A 468 -59.19 -3.23 39.89
CA SER A 468 -57.82 -3.39 39.41
C SER A 468 -57.77 -3.79 37.94
N TRP A 469 -56.57 -3.74 37.37
CA TRP A 469 -56.28 -4.23 36.02
C TRP A 469 -56.01 -5.74 36.06
N ILE A 470 -56.76 -6.50 35.28
CA ILE A 470 -56.69 -7.97 35.25
C ILE A 470 -56.31 -8.42 33.84
N ASN A 471 -55.42 -9.40 33.74
CA ASN A 471 -55.01 -9.99 32.46
C ASN A 471 -56.22 -10.57 31.71
N SER A 472 -56.28 -10.31 30.41
CA SER A 472 -57.26 -10.95 29.52
C SER A 472 -57.16 -12.48 29.62
N GLY A 473 -58.31 -13.16 29.63
CA GLY A 473 -58.42 -14.60 29.81
C GLY A 473 -58.50 -15.07 31.27
N THR A 474 -58.27 -14.19 32.26
CA THR A 474 -58.41 -14.54 33.68
C THR A 474 -59.86 -14.89 33.99
N THR A 475 -60.07 -16.01 34.68
CA THR A 475 -61.38 -16.43 35.17
C THR A 475 -61.60 -15.91 36.58
N ILE A 476 -62.74 -15.25 36.80
CA ILE A 476 -63.15 -14.73 38.10
C ILE A 476 -64.49 -15.36 38.46
N GLN A 477 -64.51 -16.08 39.58
CA GLN A 477 -65.74 -16.60 40.18
C GLN A 477 -65.95 -15.91 41.52
N VAL A 478 -67.02 -15.13 41.65
CA VAL A 478 -67.42 -14.56 42.94
C VAL A 478 -67.84 -15.70 43.87
N LEU A 479 -67.52 -15.60 45.16
CA LEU A 479 -67.98 -16.55 46.17
C LEU A 479 -69.26 -16.00 46.81
N ASN A 480 -70.32 -16.82 46.84
CA ASN A 480 -71.52 -16.46 47.58
C ASN A 480 -71.30 -16.76 49.06
N TYR A 481 -71.34 -15.73 49.90
CA TYR A 481 -71.13 -15.85 51.34
C TYR A 481 -71.98 -14.83 52.09
N THR A 482 -72.16 -15.07 53.39
CA THR A 482 -72.84 -14.15 54.30
C THR A 482 -71.79 -13.33 55.04
N TYR A 483 -71.86 -11.99 54.93
CA TYR A 483 -70.99 -11.09 55.67
C TYR A 483 -71.64 -10.72 57.00
N ASN A 484 -71.14 -11.28 58.10
CA ASN A 484 -71.66 -10.98 59.43
C ASN A 484 -71.10 -9.65 59.91
N VAL A 485 -71.97 -8.65 60.07
CA VAL A 485 -71.62 -7.34 60.64
C VAL A 485 -71.55 -7.46 62.16
N SER A 486 -72.52 -8.15 62.75
CA SER A 486 -72.59 -8.50 64.17
C SER A 486 -73.38 -9.82 64.34
N PRO A 487 -73.49 -10.40 65.55
CA PRO A 487 -74.33 -11.59 65.76
C PRO A 487 -75.81 -11.40 65.39
N GLN A 488 -76.30 -10.15 65.31
CA GLN A 488 -77.70 -9.82 65.06
C GLN A 488 -77.93 -9.15 63.70
N GLU A 489 -76.87 -8.86 62.95
CA GLU A 489 -76.92 -8.17 61.67
C GLU A 489 -75.95 -8.82 60.67
N ARG A 490 -76.47 -9.15 59.49
CA ARG A 490 -75.67 -9.74 58.42
C ARG A 490 -76.09 -9.19 57.07
N ILE A 491 -75.15 -9.15 56.13
CA ILE A 491 -75.40 -8.77 54.74
C ILE A 491 -75.30 -10.04 53.90
N ILE A 492 -76.34 -10.32 53.09
CA ILE A 492 -76.35 -11.44 52.15
C ILE A 492 -76.30 -10.92 50.71
N ILE A 493 -75.69 -11.71 49.83
CA ILE A 493 -75.66 -11.42 48.39
C ILE A 493 -76.96 -11.92 47.77
N VAL A 494 -77.71 -11.03 47.14
CA VAL A 494 -78.99 -11.35 46.45
C VAL A 494 -78.85 -11.36 44.94
N GLY A 495 -77.79 -10.78 44.40
CA GLY A 495 -77.48 -10.82 42.98
C GLY A 495 -76.08 -10.33 42.68
N ILE A 496 -75.52 -10.78 41.55
CA ILE A 496 -74.21 -10.36 41.06
C ILE A 496 -74.37 -9.98 39.59
N SER A 497 -73.92 -8.78 39.24
CA SER A 497 -73.91 -8.27 37.87
C SER A 497 -72.46 -8.07 37.41
N PRO A 498 -72.08 -8.48 36.19
CA PRO A 498 -72.94 -9.10 35.17
C PRO A 498 -73.25 -10.58 35.41
N SER A 499 -72.36 -11.32 36.09
CA SER A 499 -72.55 -12.75 36.38
C SER A 499 -71.70 -13.21 37.57
N GLN A 500 -72.09 -14.34 38.18
CA GLN A 500 -71.35 -14.99 39.28
C GLN A 500 -69.94 -15.44 38.87
N SER A 501 -69.78 -15.87 37.61
CA SER A 501 -68.52 -16.34 37.04
C SER A 501 -68.37 -15.76 35.63
N PHE A 502 -67.18 -15.26 35.31
CA PHE A 502 -66.87 -14.71 33.99
C PHE A 502 -65.37 -14.83 33.68
N THR A 503 -65.06 -14.80 32.38
CA THR A 503 -63.70 -14.62 31.88
C THR A 503 -63.52 -13.16 31.50
N VAL A 504 -62.45 -12.54 31.98
CA VAL A 504 -62.09 -11.16 31.64
C VAL A 504 -61.67 -11.11 30.17
N LYS A 505 -62.56 -10.65 29.28
CA LYS A 505 -62.30 -10.45 27.85
C LYS A 505 -62.51 -9.00 27.39
N SER A 506 -63.00 -8.15 28.29
CA SER A 506 -63.30 -6.74 28.09
C SER A 506 -63.36 -6.05 29.47
N PRO A 507 -63.46 -4.71 29.56
CA PRO A 507 -63.70 -4.03 30.83
C PRO A 507 -64.99 -4.52 31.49
N VAL A 508 -64.99 -4.69 32.82
CA VAL A 508 -66.14 -5.21 33.57
C VAL A 508 -66.46 -4.30 34.76
N ASN A 509 -67.73 -3.92 34.91
CA ASN A 509 -68.25 -3.31 36.13
C ASN A 509 -68.92 -4.41 36.97
N LEU A 510 -68.18 -4.97 37.92
CA LEU A 510 -68.67 -5.98 38.84
C LEU A 510 -69.43 -5.31 39.99
N LYS A 511 -70.73 -5.60 40.09
CA LYS A 511 -71.59 -5.06 41.14
C LYS A 511 -72.20 -6.20 41.97
N LEU A 512 -71.99 -6.15 43.29
CA LEU A 512 -72.70 -7.02 44.22
C LEU A 512 -73.97 -6.32 44.69
N LEU A 513 -75.11 -6.94 44.41
CA LEU A 513 -76.39 -6.55 44.97
C LEU A 513 -76.55 -7.31 46.29
N THR A 514 -76.66 -6.56 47.38
CA THR A 514 -76.79 -7.13 48.72
C THR A 514 -78.06 -6.63 49.40
N THR A 515 -78.52 -7.39 50.40
CA THR A 515 -79.52 -6.92 51.35
C THR A 515 -79.01 -7.14 52.76
N THR A 516 -79.24 -6.16 53.63
CA THR A 516 -79.07 -6.33 55.07
C THR A 516 -80.20 -7.21 55.60
N GLN A 517 -79.86 -8.11 56.51
CA GLN A 517 -80.78 -8.93 57.28
C GLN A 517 -80.55 -8.69 58.78
N TYR A 518 -81.65 -8.57 59.52
CA TYR A 518 -81.63 -8.42 60.96
C TYR A 518 -82.21 -9.68 61.63
N LEU A 519 -81.64 -10.06 62.77
CA LEU A 519 -82.15 -11.15 63.58
C LEU A 519 -83.43 -10.69 64.29
N VAL A 520 -84.53 -11.40 64.06
CA VAL A 520 -85.80 -11.18 64.73
C VAL A 520 -86.09 -12.36 65.63
N THR A 521 -86.25 -12.10 66.92
CA THR A 521 -86.57 -13.08 67.96
C THR A 521 -87.97 -12.83 68.48
N ILE A 522 -88.91 -13.73 68.18
CA ILE A 522 -90.29 -13.65 68.67
C ILE A 522 -90.55 -14.85 69.58
N ASN A 523 -90.93 -14.61 70.84
CA ASN A 523 -91.15 -15.67 71.84
C ASN A 523 -90.00 -16.70 71.93
N GLY A 524 -88.75 -16.22 71.85
CA GLY A 524 -87.55 -17.05 71.92
C GLY A 524 -87.15 -17.76 70.61
N VAL A 525 -87.93 -17.64 69.53
CA VAL A 525 -87.58 -18.20 68.20
C VAL A 525 -86.92 -17.12 67.35
N SER A 526 -85.65 -17.32 67.00
CA SER A 526 -84.88 -16.38 66.19
C SER A 526 -84.83 -16.76 64.71
N LYS A 527 -85.08 -15.80 63.83
CA LYS A 527 -84.93 -15.94 62.37
C LYS A 527 -84.45 -14.62 61.76
N PHE A 528 -83.58 -14.70 60.76
CA PHE A 528 -83.15 -13.52 60.00
C PHE A 528 -84.20 -13.13 58.96
N TYR A 529 -84.51 -11.84 58.88
CA TYR A 529 -85.41 -11.27 57.89
C TYR A 529 -84.70 -10.14 57.12
N ASN A 530 -85.02 -9.98 55.83
CA ASN A 530 -84.51 -8.87 55.02
C ASN A 530 -84.97 -7.53 55.60
N SER A 531 -84.10 -6.53 55.55
CA SER A 531 -84.48 -5.16 55.89
C SER A 531 -85.71 -4.72 55.06
N GLY A 532 -86.67 -4.06 55.71
CA GLY A 532 -87.96 -3.67 55.12
C GLY A 532 -89.05 -4.76 55.15
N SER A 533 -88.74 -6.00 55.57
CA SER A 533 -89.76 -7.05 55.71
C SER A 533 -90.82 -6.65 56.74
N LYS A 534 -92.09 -6.97 56.47
CA LYS A 534 -93.19 -6.80 57.44
C LYS A 534 -93.52 -8.11 58.11
N ILE A 535 -93.57 -8.12 59.43
CA ILE A 535 -93.96 -9.28 60.23
C ILE A 535 -95.23 -8.90 61.00
N ILE A 536 -96.27 -9.71 60.88
CA ILE A 536 -97.50 -9.53 61.65
C ILE A 536 -97.36 -10.37 62.93
N LEU A 537 -97.44 -9.71 64.08
CA LEU A 537 -97.33 -10.37 65.39
C LEU A 537 -98.71 -10.82 65.84
N ASN A 538 -99.07 -12.06 65.54
CA ASN A 538 -100.35 -12.63 65.95
C ASN A 538 -100.19 -13.48 67.22
N ALA A 539 -101.15 -13.35 68.13
CA ALA A 539 -101.30 -14.22 69.29
C ALA A 539 -102.78 -14.47 69.54
N SER A 540 -103.14 -15.73 69.80
CA SER A 540 -104.49 -16.10 70.23
C SER A 540 -104.51 -16.09 71.75
N VAL A 541 -105.24 -15.15 72.35
CA VAL A 541 -105.30 -14.96 73.81
C VAL A 541 -106.77 -14.97 74.26
N PRO A 542 -107.12 -15.69 75.34
CA PRO A 542 -108.50 -15.74 75.84
C PRO A 542 -109.08 -14.36 76.15
N PHE A 543 -110.41 -14.21 76.01
CA PHE A 543 -111.09 -12.91 76.16
C PHE A 543 -110.93 -12.25 77.56
N TYR A 544 -110.58 -13.02 78.58
CA TYR A 544 -110.35 -12.53 79.95
C TYR A 544 -108.89 -12.10 80.22
N GLU A 545 -108.02 -12.15 79.20
CA GLU A 545 -106.64 -11.67 79.24
C GLU A 545 -106.43 -10.54 78.23
N THR A 546 -105.51 -9.62 78.55
CA THR A 546 -104.94 -8.67 77.60
C THR A 546 -103.54 -9.13 77.25
N ALA A 547 -103.17 -9.00 75.98
CA ALA A 547 -101.86 -9.38 75.50
C ALA A 547 -101.14 -8.24 74.80
N MET A 548 -99.83 -8.20 75.01
CA MET A 548 -98.94 -7.25 74.37
C MET A 548 -97.62 -7.94 74.08
N PHE A 549 -97.13 -7.83 72.86
CA PHE A 549 -95.74 -8.15 72.58
C PHE A 549 -94.88 -7.04 73.17
N LYS A 550 -93.97 -7.39 74.08
CA LYS A 550 -93.04 -6.46 74.73
C LYS A 550 -91.61 -6.72 74.28
N GLY A 551 -90.88 -5.63 74.05
CA GLY A 551 -89.51 -5.66 73.57
C GLY A 551 -89.16 -4.41 72.76
N THR A 552 -88.84 -4.58 71.47
CA THR A 552 -88.37 -3.51 70.59
C THR A 552 -89.46 -2.47 70.25
N TYR A 553 -90.67 -2.91 69.90
CA TYR A 553 -91.78 -2.06 69.43
C TYR A 553 -92.95 -1.96 70.43
N ASN A 554 -93.12 -2.92 71.34
CA ASN A 554 -94.18 -2.90 72.36
C ASN A 554 -95.61 -2.74 71.78
N VAL A 555 -96.08 -3.72 71.01
CA VAL A 555 -97.32 -3.63 70.22
C VAL A 555 -98.37 -4.68 70.61
N SER A 556 -99.65 -4.36 70.34
CA SER A 556 -100.76 -5.30 70.51
C SER A 556 -100.75 -6.42 69.45
N PRO A 557 -101.25 -7.63 69.76
CA PRO A 557 -101.45 -8.69 68.77
C PRO A 557 -102.25 -8.21 67.55
N GLY A 558 -101.85 -8.64 66.35
CA GLY A 558 -102.39 -8.18 65.07
C GLY A 558 -101.60 -7.04 64.41
N SER A 559 -100.64 -6.44 65.13
CA SER A 559 -99.82 -5.34 64.60
C SER A 559 -98.77 -5.82 63.61
N ALA A 560 -98.54 -5.05 62.53
CA ALA A 560 -97.45 -5.26 61.59
C ALA A 560 -96.22 -4.43 61.97
N ILE A 561 -95.10 -5.09 62.25
CA ILE A 561 -93.80 -4.46 62.49
C ILE A 561 -92.92 -4.52 61.24
N THR A 562 -92.08 -3.52 61.05
CA THR A 562 -91.12 -3.48 59.92
C THR A 562 -89.71 -3.77 60.43
N VAL A 563 -89.01 -4.69 59.74
CA VAL A 563 -87.66 -5.12 60.11
C VAL A 563 -86.64 -4.13 59.56
N ASN A 564 -86.23 -3.13 60.33
CA ASN A 564 -85.16 -2.20 59.96
C ASN A 564 -83.98 -2.20 60.94
N GLN A 565 -84.04 -3.06 61.96
CA GLN A 565 -83.04 -3.26 62.99
C GLN A 565 -83.27 -4.65 63.63
N PRO A 566 -82.36 -5.16 64.49
CA PRO A 566 -82.64 -6.35 65.30
C PRO A 566 -83.89 -6.16 66.15
N ILE A 567 -84.76 -7.16 66.19
CA ILE A 567 -86.04 -7.09 66.90
C ILE A 567 -86.13 -8.24 67.89
N THR A 568 -86.52 -7.93 69.11
CA THR A 568 -86.91 -8.93 70.11
C THR A 568 -88.31 -8.59 70.61
N GLU A 569 -89.23 -9.54 70.53
CA GLU A 569 -90.59 -9.39 71.03
C GLU A 569 -91.01 -10.64 71.81
N THR A 570 -91.56 -10.43 73.00
CA THR A 570 -92.08 -11.50 73.85
C THR A 570 -93.53 -11.20 74.16
N LEU A 571 -94.41 -12.16 73.88
CA LEU A 571 -95.82 -12.08 74.24
C LEU A 571 -95.93 -12.08 75.76
N VAL A 572 -96.40 -10.98 76.31
CA VAL A 572 -96.75 -10.85 77.72
C VAL A 572 -98.26 -10.80 77.80
N VAL A 573 -98.83 -11.78 78.49
CA VAL A 573 -100.26 -11.83 78.82
C VAL A 573 -100.47 -11.34 80.25
N SER A 574 -101.54 -10.59 80.48
CA SER A 574 -101.94 -10.13 81.80
C SER A 574 -103.47 -10.21 81.94
N PRO A 575 -104.01 -10.32 83.16
CA PRO A 575 -105.46 -10.34 83.36
C PRO A 575 -106.13 -9.08 82.80
N ASN A 576 -107.24 -9.24 82.07
CA ASN A 576 -108.07 -8.11 81.64
C ASN A 576 -108.97 -7.70 82.82
N TYR A 577 -108.46 -6.84 83.71
CA TYR A 577 -109.18 -6.43 84.92
C TYR A 577 -110.52 -5.73 84.64
N LEU A 578 -110.72 -5.16 83.44
CA LEU A 578 -111.99 -4.56 83.05
C LEU A 578 -113.04 -5.63 82.75
N ILE A 579 -112.70 -6.66 81.97
CA ILE A 579 -113.59 -7.81 81.72
C ILE A 579 -113.78 -8.65 82.98
N LEU A 580 -112.72 -8.92 83.74
CA LEU A 580 -112.83 -9.62 85.02
C LEU A 580 -113.66 -8.84 86.03
N GLY A 581 -113.55 -7.51 86.04
CA GLY A 581 -114.40 -6.62 86.83
C GLY A 581 -115.87 -6.66 86.39
N VAL A 582 -116.16 -6.72 85.09
CA VAL A 582 -117.52 -6.92 84.56
C VAL A 582 -118.05 -8.30 84.93
N ILE A 583 -117.27 -9.37 84.79
CA ILE A 583 -117.67 -10.73 85.20
C ILE A 583 -117.95 -10.75 86.71
N ALA A 584 -117.08 -10.15 87.53
CA ALA A 584 -117.30 -10.05 88.97
C ALA A 584 -118.55 -9.22 89.31
N ALA A 585 -118.78 -8.09 88.64
CA ALA A 585 -119.98 -7.28 88.82
C ALA A 585 -121.25 -8.03 88.39
N VAL A 586 -121.23 -8.75 87.26
CA VAL A 586 -122.34 -9.61 86.81
C VAL A 586 -122.58 -10.73 87.80
N ILE A 587 -121.55 -11.39 88.32
CA ILE A 587 -121.68 -12.42 89.36
C ILE A 587 -122.27 -11.83 90.64
N ILE A 588 -121.81 -10.65 91.08
CA ILE A 588 -122.36 -9.95 92.26
C ILE A 588 -123.82 -9.55 92.03
N ILE A 589 -124.18 -9.06 90.85
CA ILE A 589 -125.57 -8.73 90.48
C ILE A 589 -126.43 -10.01 90.46
N VAL A 590 -125.96 -11.09 89.87
CA VAL A 590 -126.66 -12.39 89.84
C VAL A 590 -126.85 -12.93 91.26
N ILE A 591 -125.82 -12.87 92.12
CA ILE A 591 -125.93 -13.25 93.53
C ILE A 591 -126.92 -12.33 94.27
N ALA A 592 -126.87 -11.02 94.06
CA ALA A 592 -127.81 -10.08 94.65
C ALA A 592 -129.27 -10.35 94.21
N VAL A 593 -129.49 -10.67 92.93
CA VAL A 593 -130.79 -11.07 92.39
C VAL A 593 -131.26 -12.40 93.00
N VAL A 594 -130.37 -13.38 93.14
CA VAL A 594 -130.67 -14.68 93.78
C VAL A 594 -131.00 -14.49 95.27
N VAL A 595 -130.26 -13.64 95.99
CA VAL A 595 -130.53 -13.34 97.41
C VAL A 595 -131.84 -12.55 97.58
N ILE A 596 -132.20 -11.67 96.64
CA ILE A 596 -133.48 -10.97 96.62
C ILE A 596 -134.64 -11.95 96.33
N LEU A 597 -134.44 -12.92 95.43
CA LEU A 597 -135.43 -13.96 95.11
C LEU A 597 -135.62 -14.98 96.25
N LEU A 598 -134.59 -15.23 97.07
CA LEU A 598 -134.65 -16.16 98.22
C LEU A 598 -135.22 -15.53 99.51
N ARG A 599 -135.58 -14.24 99.52
CA ARG A 599 -136.13 -13.52 100.70
C ARG A 599 -137.64 -13.25 100.64
N ARG A 600 -138.38 -13.99 99.80
CA ARG A 600 -139.85 -14.02 99.79
C ARG A 600 -140.38 -15.38 100.21
#